data_AF-A0A0L0MBE8-F1
#
_entry.id   AF-A0A0L0MBE8-F1
#
_cell.length_a   1.000
_cell.length_b   1.000
_cell.length_c   1.000
_cell.angle_alpha   90.00
_cell.angle_beta   90.00
_cell.angle_gamma   90.00
#
_symmetry.space_group_name_H-M   'P 1'
#
loop_
_entity.id
_entity.type
_entity.pdbx_description
1 polymer ?
#
loop_
_entity_poly.entity_id
_entity_poly.type
_entity_poly.pdbx_seq_one_letter_code
_entity_poly.pdbx_strand_id
1 'polypeptide(L)' 'MTRQAVSKHLAVLEEANLVAAQRHGREKRHFLNPVPIHEIALRWIGKFERPRLDALSDLKRTLEGDDHG' A
#
# COMPACT_ATOMS: atom_id res chain seq x y z
N MET A 1 22.19 -0.95 -15.96
CA MET A 1 22.14 -1.84 -14.77
C MET A 1 22.86 -3.14 -15.07
N THR A 2 23.57 -3.73 -14.10
CA THR A 2 24.24 -5.03 -14.25
C THR A 2 23.43 -6.15 -13.61
N ARG A 3 23.65 -7.41 -14.02
CA ARG A 3 23.03 -8.59 -13.38
C ARG A 3 23.28 -8.64 -11.87
N GLN A 4 24.46 -8.20 -11.44
CA GLN A 4 24.84 -8.13 -10.02
C GLN A 4 24.01 -7.08 -9.28
N ALA A 5 23.79 -5.90 -9.86
CA ALA A 5 22.96 -4.85 -9.27
C ALA A 5 21.51 -5.33 -9.11
N VAL A 6 20.94 -5.96 -10.15
CA VAL A 6 19.59 -6.54 -10.08
C VAL A 6 19.50 -7.62 -8.99
N SER A 7 20.51 -8.49 -8.87
CA SER A 7 20.52 -9.53 -7.82
C SER A 7 20.56 -8.94 -6.41
N LYS A 8 21.30 -7.84 -6.21
CA LYS A 8 21.30 -7.10 -4.93
C LYS A 8 19.92 -6.53 -4.61
N HIS A 9 19.24 -5.92 -5.58
CA HIS A 9 17.87 -5.42 -5.38
C HIS A 9 16.89 -6.54 -5.08
N LEU A 10 16.96 -7.65 -5.81
CA LEU A 10 16.09 -8.81 -5.56
C LEU A 10 16.28 -9.38 -4.16
N ALA A 11 17.51 -9.42 -3.64
CA ALA A 11 17.76 -9.87 -2.26
C ALA A 11 17.05 -8.97 -1.23
N VAL A 12 17.16 -7.64 -1.36
CA VAL A 12 16.48 -6.69 -0.47
C VAL A 12 14.96 -6.79 -0.58
N LEU A 13 14.44 -6.95 -1.81
CA LEU A 13 12.99 -7.08 -2.03
C LEU A 13 12.44 -8.42 -1.52
N GLU A 14 13.20 -9.51 -1.61
CA GLU A 14 12.87 -10.80 -1.00
C GLU A 14 12.84 -10.69 0.53
N GLU A 15 13.83 -10.05 1.15
CA GLU A 15 13.88 -9.80 2.60
C GLU A 15 12.70 -8.95 3.08
N ALA A 16 12.31 -7.94 2.29
CA ALA A 16 11.16 -7.09 2.57
C ALA A 16 9.80 -7.75 2.26
N ASN A 17 9.77 -9.03 1.85
CA ASN A 17 8.58 -9.76 1.42
C ASN A 17 7.83 -9.10 0.23
N LEU A 18 8.50 -8.24 -0.54
CA LEU A 18 7.96 -7.58 -1.73
C LEU A 18 8.14 -8.43 -2.98
N VAL A 19 9.05 -9.40 -2.95
CA VAL A 19 9.27 -10.37 -4.03
C VAL A 19 9.32 -11.77 -3.44
N ALA A 20 8.57 -12.69 -4.03
CA ALA A 20 8.66 -14.13 -3.75
C ALA A 20 9.50 -14.81 -4.84
N ALA A 21 10.38 -15.72 -4.45
CA ALA A 21 11.18 -16.48 -5.39
C ALA A 21 10.84 -17.97 -5.37
N GLN A 22 10.71 -18.56 -6.57
CA GLN A 22 10.53 -19.99 -6.75
C GLN A 22 11.60 -20.55 -7.68
N ARG A 23 12.20 -21.68 -7.30
CA ARG A 23 13.10 -22.44 -8.17
C ARG A 23 12.28 -23.32 -9.09
N HIS A 24 12.50 -23.20 -10.40
CA HIS A 24 11.91 -24.04 -11.42
C HIS A 24 13.03 -24.62 -12.29
N GLY A 25 13.46 -25.84 -11.96
CA GLY A 25 14.62 -26.47 -12.59
C GLY A 25 15.90 -25.64 -12.41
N ARG A 26 16.47 -25.15 -13.53
CA ARG A 26 17.68 -24.31 -13.56
C ARG A 26 17.37 -22.80 -13.48
N GLU A 27 16.11 -22.42 -13.33
CA GLU A 27 15.65 -21.02 -13.27
C GLU A 27 15.23 -20.63 -11.84
N LYS A 28 15.54 -19.39 -11.44
CA LYS A 28 14.95 -18.73 -10.27
C LYS A 28 13.95 -17.69 -10.77
N ARG A 29 12.65 -17.97 -10.60
CA ARG A 29 11.56 -17.08 -11.00
C ARG A 29 11.20 -16.19 -9.82
N HIS A 30 11.06 -14.90 -10.09
CA HIS A 30 10.74 -13.88 -9.09
C HIS A 30 9.37 -13.30 -9.39
N PHE A 31 8.50 -13.25 -8.39
CA PHE A 31 7.12 -12.79 -8.48
C PHE A 31 6.93 -11.63 -7.51
N LEU A 32 6.22 -10.59 -7.94
CA LEU A 32 5.88 -9.47 -7.07
C LEU A 32 4.84 -9.90 -6.03
N ASN A 33 5.06 -9.53 -4.77
CA ASN A 33 4.06 -9.61 -3.71
C ASN A 33 3.53 -8.21 -3.39
N PRO A 34 2.29 -7.86 -3.81
CA PRO A 34 1.73 -6.53 -3.57
C PRO A 34 1.18 -6.35 -2.15
N VAL A 35 1.05 -7.42 -1.36
CA VAL A 35 0.39 -7.37 -0.04
C VAL A 35 1.03 -6.36 0.92
N PRO A 36 2.38 -6.35 1.13
CA PRO A 36 2.98 -5.40 2.08
C PRO A 36 2.82 -3.94 1.66
N ILE A 37 2.75 -3.67 0.35
CA ILE A 37 2.51 -2.32 -0.19
C ILE A 37 1.10 -1.86 0.22
N HIS A 38 0.10 -2.74 0.04
CA HIS A 38 -1.27 -2.45 0.42
C HIS A 38 -1.42 -2.25 1.94
N GLU A 39 -0.77 -3.07 2.75
CA GLU A 39 -0.78 -2.92 4.22
C GLU A 39 -0.19 -1.60 4.69
N ILE A 40 0.93 -1.16 4.09
CA ILE A 40 1.52 0.16 4.37
C ILE A 40 0.53 1.26 3.98
N ALA A 41 -0.08 1.17 2.79
CA ALA A 41 -1.06 2.12 2.32
C ALA A 41 -2.24 2.23 3.30
N LEU A 42 -2.83 1.12 3.73
CA LEU A 42 -3.91 1.12 4.73
C LEU A 42 -3.48 1.74 6.06
N ARG A 43 -2.30 1.36 6.58
CA ARG A 43 -1.80 1.85 7.86
C ARG A 43 -1.48 3.34 7.85
N TRP A 44 -1.05 3.88 6.72
CA TRP A 44 -0.63 5.27 6.60
C TRP A 44 -1.74 6.16 6.06
N ILE A 45 -2.32 5.82 4.91
CA ILE A 45 -3.36 6.61 4.25
C ILE A 45 -4.67 6.58 5.05
N GLY A 46 -5.06 5.43 5.59
CA GLY A 46 -6.30 5.30 6.37
C GLY A 46 -6.34 6.22 7.61
N LYS A 47 -5.18 6.68 8.12
CA LYS A 47 -5.12 7.67 9.20
C LYS A 47 -5.55 9.07 8.75
N PHE A 48 -5.32 9.41 7.49
CA PHE A 48 -5.70 10.71 6.91
C PHE A 48 -7.16 10.74 6.45
N GLU A 49 -7.83 9.59 6.39
CA GLU A 49 -9.24 9.50 6.02
C GLU A 49 -10.16 9.95 7.15
N ARG A 50 -9.80 9.71 8.42
CA ARG A 50 -10.64 10.07 9.59
C ARG A 50 -10.96 11.57 9.66
N PRO A 51 -9.99 12.50 9.63
CA PRO A 51 -10.30 13.93 9.70
C PRO A 51 -11.16 14.42 8.53
N ARG A 52 -11.00 13.80 7.35
CA ARG A 52 -11.78 14.13 6.16
C ARG A 52 -13.24 13.68 6.29
N LEU A 53 -13.47 12.48 6.85
CA LEU A 53 -14.81 11.96 7.11
C LEU A 53 -15.52 12.75 8.22
N ASP A 54 -14.78 13.20 9.24
CA ASP A 54 -15.32 14.08 10.29
C ASP A 54 -15.78 15.41 9.68
N ALA A 55 -14.94 16.04 8.84
CA ALA A 55 -15.29 17.28 8.16
C ALA A 55 -16.53 17.15 7.25
N LEU A 56 -16.66 16.03 6.53
CA LEU A 56 -17.84 15.74 5.71
C LEU A 56 -19.11 15.52 6.57
N SER A 57 -18.96 14.87 7.73
CA SER A 57 -20.06 14.64 8.67
C SER A 57 -20.54 15.95 9.31
N ASP A 58 -19.61 16.84 9.66
CA ASP A 58 -19.92 18.17 10.16
C ASP A 58 -20.62 19.03 9.11
N LEU A 59 -20.12 19.03 7.87
CA LEU A 59 -20.77 19.72 6.75
C LEU A 59 -22.20 19.24 6.55
N LYS A 60 -22.42 17.92 6.56
CA LYS A 60 -23.77 17.34 6.45
C LYS A 60 -24.70 17.85 7.55
N ARG A 61 -24.24 17.83 8.80
CA ARG A 61 -25.03 18.30 9.96
C ARG A 61 -25.42 19.77 9.85
N THR A 62 -24.52 20.62 9.35
CA THR A 62 -24.82 22.04 9.10
C THR A 62 -25.91 22.18 8.04
N LEU A 63 -25.78 21.49 6.91
CA LEU A 63 -26.76 21.58 5.82
C LEU A 63 -28.13 21.02 6.19
N GLU A 64 -28.19 19.97 7.00
CA GLU A 64 -29.46 19.42 7.52
C GLU A 64 -30.07 20.28 8.64
N GLY A 65 -29.24 21.04 9.37
CA GLY A 65 -29.68 21.96 10.43
C GLY A 65 -30.16 23.32 9.91
N ASP A 66 -29.69 23.75 8.74
CA ASP A 66 -30.06 25.02 8.10
C ASP A 66 -31.34 24.91 7.24
N ASP A 67 -31.93 23.72 7.07
CA ASP A 67 -33.16 23.50 6.27
C ASP A 67 -34.46 23.67 7.07
N HIS A 68 -34.40 24.30 8.25
CA HIS A 68 -35.56 24.69 9.07
C HIS A 68 -35.54 26.20 9.33
N GLY A 69 -35.87 26.98 8.30
CA GLY A 69 -36.11 28.42 8.35
C GLY A 69 -37.02 28.88 7.22
#